data_AF-A0A1G7T4Q4-F1
#
_entry.id   AF-A0A1G7T4Q4-F1
#
_cell.length_a   1.000
_cell.length_b   1.000
_cell.length_c   1.000
_cell.angle_alpha   90.00
_cell.angle_beta   90.00
_cell.angle_gamma   90.00
#
_symmetry.space_group_name_H-M   'P 1'
#
loop_
_entity.id
_entity.type
_entity.pdbx_description
1 polymer ?
#
loop_
_entity_poly.entity_id
_entity_poly.type
_entity_poly.pdbx_seq_one_letter_code
_entity_poly.pdbx_strand_id
1 'polypeptide(L)'
;MLDRYHLNKYVSKATSKEPKYRDKIWRAINEGDKEGVKKVLDELIKAAEEEREKEKVKEAKKYILNNWKGIEIYSKDKDVIGCSAEGHISHVFSSRLSRNPLGWSREGLKLMAKLRVFSKNGGDLREIEWGKKENINAGSYKLTKKQIKEAVKRIKTSTNEKINNITVLNMGKVTPIYRVLRAIKYAQVI
;
A
#
# COMPACT_ATOMS: atom_id res chain seq x y z
N MET A 1 -15.19 9.52 14.28
CA MET A 1 -14.83 8.13 14.64
C MET A 1 -13.33 7.95 14.51
N LEU A 2 -12.64 7.48 15.55
CA LEU A 2 -11.19 7.24 15.52
C LEU A 2 -10.86 5.87 14.91
N ASP A 3 -9.80 5.73 14.13
CA ASP A 3 -9.33 4.42 13.66
C ASP A 3 -8.82 3.54 14.83
N ARG A 4 -9.34 2.32 14.96
CA ARG A 4 -8.93 1.35 15.99
C ARG A 4 -7.52 0.84 15.80
N TYR A 5 -6.98 0.83 14.57
CA TYR A 5 -5.60 0.40 14.36
C TYR A 5 -4.64 1.35 15.08
N HIS A 6 -4.77 2.66 14.87
CA HIS A 6 -3.90 3.63 15.52
C HIS A 6 -4.03 3.53 17.04
N LEU A 7 -5.26 3.40 17.55
CA LEU A 7 -5.50 3.17 18.97
C LEU A 7 -4.73 1.93 19.47
N ASN A 8 -4.84 0.80 18.77
CA ASN A 8 -4.12 -0.43 19.10
C ASN A 8 -2.61 -0.28 18.99
N LYS A 9 -2.09 0.48 18.03
CA LYS A 9 -0.66 0.79 17.88
C LYS A 9 -0.13 1.52 19.12
N TYR A 10 -0.83 2.55 19.58
CA TYR A 10 -0.43 3.30 20.77
C TYR A 10 -0.54 2.47 22.05
N VAL A 11 -1.64 1.71 22.22
CA VAL A 11 -1.79 0.81 23.37
C VAL A 11 -0.69 -0.26 23.37
N SER A 12 -0.44 -0.91 22.24
CA SER A 12 0.62 -1.93 22.11
C SER A 12 2.01 -1.37 22.43
N LYS A 13 2.30 -0.16 21.95
CA LYS A 13 3.57 0.52 22.19
C LYS A 13 3.75 0.84 23.68
N ALA A 14 2.72 1.37 24.32
CA ALA A 14 2.72 1.73 25.73
C ALA A 14 2.85 0.51 26.65
N THR A 15 2.18 -0.60 26.34
CA THR A 15 2.17 -1.81 27.18
C THR A 15 3.20 -2.86 26.75
N SER A 16 4.16 -2.51 25.90
CA SER A 16 5.11 -3.48 25.31
C SER A 16 5.89 -4.28 26.36
N LYS A 17 6.22 -3.66 27.48
CA LYS A 17 6.97 -4.25 28.60
C LYS A 17 6.11 -4.68 29.77
N GLU A 18 4.88 -4.19 29.80
CA GLU A 18 3.92 -4.46 30.85
C GLU A 18 2.56 -4.86 30.25
N PRO A 19 2.47 -6.06 29.61
CA PRO A 19 1.28 -6.48 28.87
C PRO A 19 0.03 -6.59 29.75
N LYS A 20 0.19 -6.80 31.05
CA LYS A 20 -0.89 -6.90 32.04
C LYS A 20 -1.80 -5.66 32.10
N TYR A 21 -1.32 -4.50 31.65
CA TYR A 21 -2.13 -3.27 31.58
C TYR A 21 -2.97 -3.18 30.29
N ARG A 22 -2.68 -3.98 29.26
CA ARG A 22 -3.34 -3.91 27.95
C ARG A 22 -4.85 -4.15 28.06
N ASP A 23 -5.24 -5.20 28.78
CA ASP A 23 -6.65 -5.55 28.96
C ASP A 23 -7.39 -4.53 29.80
N LYS A 24 -6.72 -3.96 30.83
CA LYS A 24 -7.29 -2.88 31.66
C LYS A 24 -7.58 -1.64 30.83
N ILE A 25 -6.65 -1.25 29.94
CA ILE A 25 -6.83 -0.10 29.04
C ILE A 25 -7.98 -0.36 28.06
N TRP A 26 -8.01 -1.53 27.43
CA TRP A 26 -9.07 -1.87 26.47
C TRP A 26 -10.45 -1.96 27.10
N ARG A 27 -10.55 -2.51 28.32
CA ARG A 27 -11.80 -2.54 29.07
C ARG A 27 -12.33 -1.12 29.29
N ALA A 28 -11.51 -0.23 29.83
CA ALA A 28 -11.92 1.16 30.07
C ALA A 28 -12.27 1.90 28.77
N ILE A 29 -11.56 1.65 27.66
CA ILE A 29 -11.90 2.19 26.34
C ILE A 29 -13.28 1.69 25.87
N ASN A 30 -13.54 0.39 25.97
CA ASN A 30 -14.79 -0.22 25.50
C ASN A 30 -16.00 0.19 26.36
N GLU A 31 -15.79 0.43 27.64
CA GLU A 31 -16.79 0.98 28.57
C GLU A 31 -17.02 2.49 28.37
N GLY A 32 -16.16 3.17 27.62
CA GLY A 32 -16.21 4.63 27.49
C GLY A 32 -15.78 5.37 28.76
N ASP A 33 -14.99 4.74 29.63
CA ASP A 33 -14.48 5.35 30.86
C ASP A 33 -13.15 6.10 30.61
N LYS A 34 -13.26 7.39 30.30
CA LYS A 34 -12.11 8.27 30.05
C LYS A 34 -11.16 8.36 31.25
N GLU A 35 -11.73 8.50 32.44
CA GLU A 35 -10.95 8.70 33.66
C GLU A 35 -10.29 7.37 34.08
N GLY A 36 -10.95 6.23 33.86
CA GLY A 36 -10.35 4.90 33.98
C GLY A 36 -9.14 4.74 33.07
N VAL A 37 -9.26 5.07 31.79
CA VAL A 37 -8.11 5.03 30.85
C VAL A 37 -6.96 5.90 31.35
N LYS A 38 -7.25 7.12 31.79
CA LYS A 38 -6.25 8.05 32.32
C LYS A 38 -5.54 7.48 33.55
N LYS A 39 -6.29 6.92 34.52
CA LYS A 39 -5.75 6.30 35.73
C LYS A 39 -4.83 5.13 35.41
N VAL A 40 -5.27 4.21 34.56
CA VAL A 40 -4.47 3.03 34.18
C VAL A 40 -3.17 3.43 33.48
N LEU A 41 -3.20 4.47 32.63
CA LEU A 41 -1.99 5.00 31.99
C LEU A 41 -1.07 5.72 32.98
N ASP A 42 -1.61 6.42 33.98
CA ASP A 42 -0.83 7.06 35.04
C ASP A 42 -0.16 6.04 35.97
N GLU A 43 -0.85 4.94 36.30
CA GLU A 43 -0.26 3.80 36.99
C GLU A 43 0.89 3.18 36.19
N LEU A 44 0.69 3.00 34.88
CA LEU A 44 1.71 2.46 33.99
C LEU A 44 2.94 3.38 33.89
N ILE A 45 2.77 4.70 33.88
CA ILE A 45 3.89 5.67 33.92
C ILE A 45 4.68 5.55 35.22
N LYS A 46 4.00 5.34 36.36
CA LYS A 46 4.67 5.17 37.66
C LYS A 46 5.39 3.83 37.78
N ALA A 47 4.85 2.78 37.18
CA ALA A 47 5.43 1.44 37.19
C ALA A 47 6.64 1.29 36.24
N ALA A 48 6.73 2.11 35.19
CA ALA A 48 7.84 2.07 34.25
C ALA A 48 9.15 2.54 34.91
N GLU A 49 10.21 1.75 34.77
CA GLU A 49 11.53 2.06 35.32
C GLU A 49 12.30 3.02 34.40
N GLU A 50 12.30 2.75 33.09
CA GLU A 50 13.04 3.51 32.09
C GLU A 50 12.29 4.79 31.65
N GLU A 51 13.00 5.91 31.51
CA GLU A 51 12.38 7.15 31.02
C GLU A 51 11.83 7.01 29.59
N ARG A 52 12.50 6.23 28.74
CA ARG A 52 12.01 5.92 27.38
C ARG A 52 10.65 5.22 27.39
N GLU A 53 10.38 4.38 28.39
CA GLU A 53 9.09 3.72 28.53
C GLU A 53 8.02 4.69 29.02
N LYS A 54 8.36 5.54 29.99
CA LYS A 54 7.49 6.63 30.46
C LYS A 54 7.09 7.54 29.29
N GLU A 55 8.03 7.90 28.42
CA GLU A 55 7.74 8.70 27.22
C GLU A 55 6.76 8.00 26.26
N LYS A 56 6.94 6.71 25.99
CA LYS A 56 6.00 5.93 25.14
C LYS A 56 4.58 5.96 25.72
N VAL A 57 4.44 5.80 27.04
CA VAL A 57 3.14 5.81 27.72
C VAL A 57 2.54 7.22 27.74
N LYS A 58 3.34 8.26 27.98
CA LYS A 58 2.93 9.67 27.89
C LYS A 58 2.42 10.01 26.47
N GLU A 59 3.11 9.55 25.44
CA GLU A 59 2.72 9.73 24.04
C GLU A 59 1.37 9.06 23.75
N ALA A 60 1.20 7.81 24.17
CA ALA A 60 -0.06 7.08 24.04
C ALA A 60 -1.20 7.78 24.81
N LYS A 61 -0.95 8.22 26.04
CA LYS A 61 -1.91 8.99 26.85
C LYS A 61 -2.36 10.26 26.14
N LYS A 62 -1.41 11.05 25.64
CA LYS A 62 -1.71 12.28 24.89
C LYS A 62 -2.56 11.98 23.66
N TYR A 63 -2.18 10.95 22.88
CA TYR A 63 -2.93 10.56 21.69
C TYR A 63 -4.36 10.14 22.02
N ILE A 64 -4.54 9.24 22.98
CA ILE A 64 -5.86 8.69 23.35
C ILE A 64 -6.77 9.80 23.89
N LEU A 65 -6.28 10.63 24.81
CA LEU A 65 -7.09 11.68 25.44
C LEU A 65 -7.47 12.79 24.45
N ASN A 66 -6.57 13.17 23.55
CA ASN A 66 -6.86 14.17 22.51
C ASN A 66 -7.90 13.68 21.51
N ASN A 67 -7.92 12.38 21.22
CA ASN A 67 -8.85 11.76 20.28
C ASN A 67 -10.10 11.17 20.95
N TRP A 68 -10.31 11.43 22.25
CA TRP A 68 -11.34 10.77 23.05
C TRP A 68 -12.75 10.87 22.46
N LYS A 69 -13.14 12.05 21.97
CA LYS A 69 -14.44 12.26 21.30
C LYS A 69 -14.70 11.28 20.15
N GLY A 70 -13.64 10.87 19.44
CA GLY A 70 -13.73 9.89 18.37
C GLY A 70 -13.75 8.44 18.85
N ILE A 71 -13.26 8.17 20.07
CA ILE A 71 -13.19 6.85 20.71
C ILE A 71 -14.51 6.53 21.39
N GLU A 72 -15.09 7.47 22.14
CA GLU A 72 -16.35 7.25 22.88
C GLU A 72 -17.55 6.90 21.97
N ILE A 73 -17.47 7.18 20.68
CA ILE A 73 -18.49 6.78 19.70
C ILE A 73 -18.65 5.25 19.69
N TYR A 74 -17.58 4.49 19.88
CA TYR A 74 -17.63 3.02 19.91
C TYR A 74 -18.38 2.44 21.09
N SER A 75 -18.47 3.15 22.22
CA SER A 75 -19.24 2.69 23.39
C SER A 75 -20.69 3.17 23.35
N LYS A 76 -20.95 4.31 22.68
CA LYS A 76 -22.29 4.90 22.57
C LYS A 76 -23.13 4.32 21.45
N ASP A 77 -22.51 3.83 20.38
CA ASP A 77 -23.20 3.32 19.20
C ASP A 77 -22.64 1.94 18.82
N LYS A 78 -23.50 0.92 18.94
CA LYS A 78 -23.15 -0.49 18.70
C LYS A 78 -23.10 -0.85 17.21
N ASP A 79 -23.69 -0.03 16.34
CA ASP A 79 -23.74 -0.27 14.90
C ASP A 79 -22.51 0.31 14.16
N VAL A 80 -21.59 0.88 14.92
CA VAL A 80 -20.36 1.49 14.43
C VAL A 80 -19.39 0.41 13.92
N ILE A 81 -19.44 0.19 12.61
CA ILE A 81 -18.47 -0.66 11.88
C ILE A 81 -17.16 0.13 11.73
N GLY A 82 -16.09 -0.37 12.36
CA GLY A 82 -14.73 0.19 12.35
C GLY A 82 -14.24 0.72 10.99
N CYS A 83 -13.39 1.74 10.97
CA CYS A 83 -12.68 2.15 9.76
C CYS A 83 -11.59 1.11 9.42
N SER A 84 -11.64 0.51 8.22
CA SER A 84 -10.63 -0.46 7.74
C SER A 84 -9.53 0.17 6.87
N ALA A 85 -9.44 1.51 6.87
CA ALA A 85 -8.55 2.25 5.96
C ALA A 85 -7.08 1.80 6.10
N GLU A 86 -6.59 1.61 7.32
CA GLU A 86 -5.21 1.22 7.54
C GLU A 86 -4.94 -0.24 7.16
N GLY A 87 -5.93 -1.14 7.31
CA GLY A 87 -5.84 -2.51 6.81
C GLY A 87 -5.71 -2.57 5.28
N HIS A 88 -6.48 -1.72 4.57
CA HIS A 88 -6.31 -1.57 3.13
C HIS A 88 -4.91 -1.05 2.79
N ILE A 89 -4.44 0.03 3.42
CA ILE A 89 -3.14 0.65 3.11
C ILE A 89 -1.96 -0.26 3.44
N SER A 90 -1.93 -0.82 4.65
CA SER A 90 -0.80 -1.60 5.16
C SER A 90 -0.73 -3.03 4.63
N HIS A 91 -1.84 -3.61 4.17
CA HIS A 91 -1.88 -5.01 3.71
C HIS A 91 -2.19 -5.14 2.22
N VAL A 92 -3.24 -4.46 1.74
CA VAL A 92 -3.70 -4.58 0.35
C VAL A 92 -2.80 -3.80 -0.61
N PHE A 93 -2.45 -2.58 -0.23
CA PHE A 93 -1.60 -1.69 -1.02
C PHE A 93 -0.12 -1.97 -0.84
N SER A 94 0.34 -2.05 0.42
CA SER A 94 1.75 -2.32 0.74
C SER A 94 2.26 -3.58 0.05
N SER A 95 1.49 -4.68 0.05
CA SER A 95 1.91 -5.93 -0.61
C SER A 95 2.24 -5.78 -2.09
N ARG A 96 1.61 -4.82 -2.80
CA ARG A 96 1.94 -4.55 -4.21
C ARG A 96 3.13 -3.62 -4.39
N LEU A 97 3.25 -2.65 -3.49
CA LEU A 97 4.24 -1.58 -3.59
C LEU A 97 5.60 -2.02 -3.03
N SER A 98 5.62 -2.94 -2.07
CA SER A 98 6.86 -3.44 -1.45
C SER A 98 7.54 -4.55 -2.27
N ARG A 99 6.77 -5.37 -2.99
CA ARG A 99 7.29 -6.49 -3.77
C ARG A 99 7.47 -6.12 -5.23
N ASN A 100 8.71 -6.13 -5.71
CA ASN A 100 9.12 -5.71 -7.06
C ASN A 100 8.51 -4.33 -7.42
N PRO A 101 8.98 -3.26 -6.75
CA PRO A 101 8.42 -1.93 -6.92
C PRO A 101 8.57 -1.50 -8.38
N LEU A 102 7.43 -1.24 -9.03
CA LEU A 102 7.38 -0.67 -10.36
C LEU A 102 7.15 0.83 -10.26
N GLY A 103 7.68 1.59 -11.21
CA GLY A 103 7.26 2.97 -11.41
C GLY A 103 5.82 3.01 -11.92
N TRP A 104 4.91 3.62 -11.16
CA TRP A 104 3.52 3.80 -11.56
C TRP A 104 3.30 5.24 -12.04
N SER A 105 2.61 5.41 -13.17
CA SER A 105 1.97 6.70 -13.45
C SER A 105 0.88 6.98 -12.42
N ARG A 106 0.50 8.25 -12.26
CA ARG A 106 -0.57 8.65 -11.31
C ARG A 106 -1.88 7.93 -11.63
N GLU A 107 -2.22 7.81 -12.92
CA GLU A 107 -3.41 7.11 -13.40
C GLU A 107 -3.32 5.61 -13.17
N GLY A 108 -2.14 5.00 -13.44
CA GLY A 108 -1.90 3.57 -13.23
C GLY A 108 -2.00 3.18 -11.75
N LEU A 109 -1.43 4.01 -10.86
CA LEU A 109 -1.52 3.84 -9.42
C LEU A 109 -2.99 3.88 -8.94
N LYS A 110 -3.76 4.85 -9.44
CA LYS A 110 -5.19 4.99 -9.12
C LYS A 110 -6.02 3.79 -9.59
N LEU A 111 -5.74 3.25 -10.78
CA LEU A 111 -6.45 2.08 -11.30
C LEU A 111 -6.10 0.82 -10.52
N MET A 112 -4.80 0.58 -10.29
CA MET A 112 -4.30 -0.54 -9.46
C MET A 112 -4.97 -0.52 -8.07
N ALA A 113 -5.07 0.67 -7.48
CA ALA A 113 -5.70 0.87 -6.20
C ALA A 113 -7.15 0.39 -6.14
N LYS A 114 -7.95 0.86 -7.10
CA LYS A 114 -9.36 0.52 -7.19
C LYS A 114 -9.57 -0.98 -7.40
N LEU A 115 -8.79 -1.59 -8.29
CA LEU A 115 -8.91 -3.03 -8.60
C LEU A 115 -8.60 -3.90 -7.37
N ARG A 116 -7.61 -3.52 -6.57
CA ARG A 116 -7.28 -4.28 -5.35
C ARG A 116 -8.33 -4.16 -4.27
N VAL A 117 -8.88 -2.96 -4.05
CA VAL A 117 -9.99 -2.77 -3.11
C VAL A 117 -11.22 -3.56 -3.57
N PHE A 118 -11.56 -3.49 -4.86
CA PHE A 118 -12.67 -4.26 -5.45
C PHE A 118 -12.51 -5.76 -5.22
N SER A 119 -11.33 -6.32 -5.54
CA SER A 119 -11.05 -7.74 -5.31
C SER A 119 -11.13 -8.13 -3.83
N LYS A 120 -10.67 -7.27 -2.92
CA LYS A 120 -10.74 -7.53 -1.47
C LYS A 120 -12.14 -7.45 -0.90
N ASN A 121 -13.00 -6.64 -1.51
CA ASN A 121 -14.42 -6.56 -1.19
C ASN A 121 -15.23 -7.73 -1.80
N GLY A 122 -14.57 -8.75 -2.35
CA GLY A 122 -15.22 -9.93 -2.93
C GLY A 122 -15.59 -9.78 -4.41
N GLY A 123 -15.21 -8.67 -5.06
CA GLY A 123 -15.44 -8.46 -6.47
C GLY A 123 -14.61 -9.41 -7.35
N ASP A 124 -15.23 -9.99 -8.37
CA ASP A 124 -14.55 -10.85 -9.32
C ASP A 124 -13.94 -10.02 -10.46
N LEU A 125 -12.60 -10.05 -10.57
CA LEU A 125 -11.88 -9.31 -11.62
C LEU A 125 -12.27 -9.77 -13.04
N ARG A 126 -12.80 -10.99 -13.19
CA ARG A 126 -13.32 -11.52 -14.46
C ARG A 126 -14.56 -10.76 -14.94
N GLU A 127 -15.37 -10.22 -14.03
CA GLU A 127 -16.54 -9.39 -14.37
C GLU A 127 -16.12 -8.04 -14.97
N ILE A 128 -14.99 -7.48 -14.52
CA ILE A 128 -14.41 -6.26 -15.12
C ILE A 128 -13.89 -6.55 -16.53
N GLU A 129 -13.30 -7.73 -16.76
CA GLU A 129 -12.92 -8.16 -18.10
C GLU A 129 -14.12 -8.42 -19.01
N TRP A 130 -15.22 -8.97 -18.47
CA TRP A 130 -16.45 -9.22 -19.22
C TRP A 130 -17.12 -7.91 -19.65
N GLY A 131 -17.29 -6.96 -18.72
CA GLY A 131 -17.81 -5.63 -19.03
C GLY A 131 -16.90 -4.85 -19.97
N LYS A 132 -15.58 -5.07 -19.94
CA LYS A 132 -14.66 -4.54 -20.95
C LYS A 132 -14.79 -5.25 -22.29
N LYS A 133 -15.01 -6.56 -22.39
CA LYS A 133 -15.24 -7.23 -23.68
C LYS A 133 -16.50 -6.71 -24.38
N GLU A 134 -17.58 -6.46 -23.63
CA GLU A 134 -18.79 -5.83 -24.15
C GLU A 134 -18.53 -4.38 -24.60
N ASN A 135 -17.75 -3.60 -23.85
CA ASN A 135 -17.41 -2.20 -24.20
C ASN A 135 -16.26 -2.03 -25.22
N ILE A 136 -15.34 -2.99 -25.36
CA ILE A 136 -14.26 -3.00 -26.37
C ILE A 136 -14.89 -3.15 -27.76
N ASN A 137 -15.98 -3.89 -27.88
CA ASN A 137 -16.78 -3.96 -29.10
C ASN A 137 -17.52 -2.65 -29.40
N ALA A 138 -17.73 -1.78 -28.40
CA ALA A 138 -18.45 -0.52 -28.54
C ALA A 138 -17.55 0.73 -28.66
N GLY A 139 -16.26 0.69 -28.27
CA GLY A 139 -15.47 1.93 -28.20
C GLY A 139 -13.96 1.80 -27.95
N SER A 140 -13.26 0.80 -28.51
CA SER A 140 -11.79 0.80 -28.44
C SER A 140 -11.20 2.01 -29.18
N TYR A 141 -10.45 2.90 -28.51
CA TYR A 141 -9.64 3.94 -29.16
C TYR A 141 -8.55 3.27 -30.01
N LYS A 142 -8.84 3.09 -31.30
CA LYS A 142 -7.88 2.54 -32.26
C LYS A 142 -6.86 3.63 -32.59
N LEU A 143 -5.64 3.48 -32.08
CA LEU A 143 -4.51 4.30 -32.53
C LEU A 143 -4.37 4.15 -34.05
N THR A 144 -4.46 5.26 -34.76
CA THR A 144 -4.28 5.25 -36.21
C THR A 144 -2.83 4.88 -36.55
N LYS A 145 -2.60 4.23 -37.70
CA LYS A 145 -1.25 3.89 -38.18
C LYS A 145 -0.30 5.11 -38.19
N LYS A 146 -0.86 6.33 -38.33
CA LYS A 146 -0.13 7.60 -38.30
C LYS A 146 0.42 7.94 -36.91
N GLN A 147 -0.40 7.80 -35.87
CA GLN A 147 0.02 8.05 -34.47
C GLN A 147 1.10 7.07 -34.02
N ILE A 148 0.99 5.80 -34.43
CA ILE A 148 2.02 4.78 -34.15
C ILE A 148 3.33 5.15 -34.86
N LYS A 149 3.28 5.57 -36.14
CA LYS A 149 4.47 6.02 -36.88
C LYS A 149 5.15 7.23 -36.25
N GLU A 150 4.40 8.21 -35.76
CA GLU A 150 4.95 9.39 -35.09
C GLU A 150 5.63 9.05 -33.77
N ALA A 151 5.03 8.19 -32.94
CA ALA A 151 5.63 7.72 -31.70
C ALA A 151 6.96 7.00 -31.95
N VAL A 152 6.98 6.09 -32.95
CA VAL A 152 8.21 5.39 -33.36
C VAL A 152 9.27 6.35 -33.91
N LYS A 153 8.86 7.38 -34.66
CA LYS A 153 9.79 8.39 -35.21
C LYS A 153 10.44 9.20 -34.07
N ARG A 154 9.67 9.62 -33.06
CA ARG A 154 10.18 10.36 -31.90
C ARG A 154 11.18 9.55 -31.09
N ILE A 155 10.88 8.27 -30.84
CA ILE A 155 11.79 7.36 -30.15
C ILE A 155 13.09 7.20 -30.94
N LYS A 156 13.01 6.97 -32.26
CA LYS A 156 14.19 6.89 -33.14
C LYS A 156 15.05 8.15 -33.17
N THR A 157 14.47 9.33 -32.93
CA THR A 157 15.24 10.59 -32.86
C THR A 157 15.84 10.87 -31.50
N SER A 158 15.24 10.35 -30.42
CA SER A 158 15.76 10.52 -29.05
C SER A 158 16.83 9.50 -28.67
N THR A 159 16.86 8.35 -29.33
CA THR A 159 17.90 7.32 -29.15
C THR A 159 18.78 7.27 -30.40
N ASN A 160 20.11 7.42 -30.25
CA ASN A 160 21.06 7.16 -31.35
C ASN A 160 21.16 5.66 -31.73
N GLU A 161 20.32 4.81 -31.13
CA GLU A 161 20.17 3.42 -31.51
C GLU A 161 19.60 3.30 -32.93
N LYS A 162 20.47 2.91 -33.86
CA LYS A 162 20.06 2.44 -35.18
C LYS A 162 19.87 0.92 -35.10
N ILE A 163 18.65 0.44 -35.34
CA ILE A 163 18.38 -0.99 -35.48
C ILE A 163 19.37 -1.56 -36.52
N ASN A 164 20.08 -2.62 -36.15
CA ASN A 164 21.13 -3.28 -36.95
C ASN A 164 22.42 -2.46 -37.16
N ASN A 165 22.86 -1.65 -36.21
CA ASN A 165 24.17 -0.97 -36.30
C ASN A 165 25.38 -1.82 -35.84
N ILE A 166 25.16 -2.98 -35.21
CA ILE A 166 26.22 -3.87 -34.77
C ILE A 166 26.60 -4.82 -35.90
N THR A 167 27.69 -4.53 -36.62
CA THR A 167 28.18 -5.32 -37.77
C THR A 167 28.31 -6.81 -37.46
N VAL A 168 28.80 -7.14 -36.25
CA VAL A 168 28.98 -8.53 -35.82
C VAL A 168 27.67 -9.29 -35.75
N LEU A 169 26.54 -8.64 -35.44
CA LEU A 169 25.21 -9.29 -35.44
C LEU A 169 24.61 -9.46 -36.84
N ASN A 170 25.10 -8.72 -37.84
CA ASN A 170 24.55 -8.70 -39.20
C ASN A 170 25.38 -9.48 -40.22
N MET A 171 26.65 -9.78 -39.94
CA MET A 171 27.59 -10.39 -40.90
C MET A 171 27.30 -11.86 -41.24
N GLY A 172 26.23 -12.46 -40.69
CA GLY A 172 25.79 -13.84 -40.97
C GLY A 172 26.71 -14.94 -40.42
N LYS A 173 27.86 -14.59 -39.85
CA LYS A 173 28.83 -15.53 -39.27
C LYS A 173 28.63 -15.68 -37.77
N VAL A 174 28.57 -16.92 -37.29
CA VAL A 174 28.42 -17.23 -35.86
C VAL A 174 29.80 -17.24 -35.19
N THR A 175 30.24 -16.07 -34.71
CA THR A 175 31.47 -15.92 -33.93
C THR A 175 31.20 -16.01 -32.41
N PRO A 176 32.23 -16.20 -31.57
CA PRO A 176 32.05 -16.14 -30.11
C PRO A 176 31.42 -14.81 -29.64
N ILE A 177 31.86 -13.69 -30.20
CA ILE A 177 31.30 -12.35 -29.93
C ILE A 177 29.83 -12.27 -30.38
N TYR A 178 29.50 -12.83 -31.54
CA TYR A 178 28.11 -12.91 -32.00
C TYR A 178 27.22 -13.64 -30.99
N ARG A 179 27.68 -14.77 -30.44
CA ARG A 179 26.91 -15.55 -29.45
C ARG A 179 26.67 -14.75 -28.17
N VAL A 180 27.68 -14.05 -27.66
CA VAL A 180 27.56 -13.20 -26.46
C VAL A 180 26.58 -12.06 -26.69
N LEU A 181 26.73 -11.29 -27.78
CA LEU A 181 25.84 -10.17 -28.08
C LEU A 181 24.41 -10.62 -28.39
N ARG A 182 24.24 -11.77 -29.04
CA ARG A 182 22.93 -12.37 -29.29
C ARG A 182 22.28 -12.85 -27.99
N ALA A 183 23.04 -13.40 -27.05
CA ALA A 183 22.55 -13.75 -25.72
C ALA A 183 22.06 -12.50 -24.97
N ILE A 184 22.80 -11.38 -25.02
CA ILE A 184 22.38 -10.12 -24.39
C ILE A 184 21.11 -9.56 -25.07
N LYS A 185 21.00 -9.63 -26.40
CA LYS A 185 19.82 -9.15 -27.15
C LYS A 185 18.52 -9.88 -26.78
N TYR A 186 18.60 -11.18 -26.49
CA TYR A 186 17.44 -12.02 -26.19
C TYR A 186 17.34 -12.42 -24.72
N ALA A 187 18.29 -12.00 -23.89
CA ALA A 187 18.16 -12.10 -22.44
C ALA A 187 16.98 -11.22 -22.04
N GLN A 188 15.87 -11.86 -21.68
CA GLN A 188 14.80 -11.17 -20.98
C GLN A 188 15.42 -10.55 -19.72
N VAL A 189 15.46 -9.22 -19.71
CA VAL A 189 15.75 -8.45 -18.50
C VAL A 189 14.70 -8.89 -17.47
N ILE A 190 15.16 -9.67 -16.48
CA ILE A 190 14.41 -10.02 -15.27
C ILE A 190 14.08 -8.73 -14.51
#